data_AF-A0A1U8DRM5-F1
#
_entry.id   AF-A0A1U8DRM5-F1
#
_cell.length_a   1.000
_cell.length_b   1.000
_cell.length_c   1.000
_cell.angle_alpha   90.00
_cell.angle_beta   90.00
_cell.angle_gamma   90.00
#
_symmetry.space_group_name_H-M   'P 1'
#
loop_
_entity.id
_entity.type
_entity.pdbx_description
1 polymer ?
#
loop_
_entity_poly.entity_id
_entity_poly.type
_entity_poly.pdbx_seq_one_letter_code
_entity_poly.pdbx_strand_id
1 'polypeptide(L)'
;MAPPKGLGTLGFECTLEEVDLEDITKNQINTIKACIPEASENGNCQVLEKADFDETKCLKGISEDLKLYKGEFRSFSNQKILDAIDQMMQALNINSASVPQPASNTGLPSFNDRLRLCSVLQAFLIRAMTINRMMNYLNSPENSS
;
A
#
# COMPACT_ATOMS: atom_id res chain seq x y z
N MET A 1 -21.22 15.34 32.87
CA MET A 1 -20.05 15.38 31.96
C MET A 1 -20.23 14.24 30.96
N ALA A 2 -20.73 14.50 29.75
CA ALA A 2 -20.81 13.49 28.71
C ALA A 2 -19.44 13.36 28.02
N PRO A 3 -18.99 12.16 27.62
CA PRO A 3 -17.75 12.02 26.88
C PRO A 3 -17.88 12.72 25.52
N PRO A 4 -16.82 13.40 25.03
CA PRO A 4 -16.83 13.98 23.70
C PRO A 4 -17.01 12.84 22.68
N LYS A 5 -18.11 12.90 21.93
CA LYS A 5 -18.38 12.00 20.82
C LYS A 5 -17.36 12.30 19.72
N GLY A 6 -16.53 11.32 19.34
CA GLY A 6 -15.84 11.36 18.04
C GLY A 6 -14.34 11.06 18.00
N LEU A 7 -13.65 10.77 19.12
CA LEU A 7 -12.28 10.27 19.00
C LEU A 7 -12.31 8.79 18.63
N GLY A 8 -12.06 8.47 17.36
CA GLY A 8 -11.86 7.09 16.89
C GLY A 8 -10.70 6.38 17.60
N THR A 9 -10.35 5.17 17.17
CA THR A 9 -9.29 4.32 17.79
C THR A 9 -7.93 5.03 17.94
N LEU A 10 -7.67 6.07 17.14
CA LEU A 10 -6.44 6.86 17.17
C LEU A 10 -6.44 7.99 18.20
N GLY A 11 -7.60 8.39 18.71
CA GLY A 11 -7.73 9.52 19.63
C GLY A 11 -7.45 10.89 18.99
N PHE A 12 -7.51 10.98 17.66
CA PHE A 12 -7.56 12.20 16.84
C PHE A 12 -8.14 11.83 15.46
N GLU A 13 -8.46 12.83 14.63
CA GLU A 13 -8.94 12.59 13.27
C GLU A 13 -7.76 12.33 12.33
N CYS A 14 -7.80 11.25 11.56
CA CYS A 14 -6.69 10.88 10.68
C CYS A 14 -6.91 11.48 9.29
N THR A 15 -6.54 12.75 9.11
CA THR A 15 -6.69 13.48 7.85
C THR A 15 -5.36 13.62 7.10
N LEU A 16 -5.42 13.82 5.79
CA LEU A 16 -4.22 14.06 4.96
C LEU A 16 -3.58 15.44 5.22
N GLU A 17 -4.32 16.37 5.82
CA GLU A 17 -3.84 17.72 6.14
C GLU A 17 -2.93 17.72 7.38
N GLU A 18 -3.14 16.77 8.29
CA GLU A 18 -2.47 16.69 9.59
C GLU A 18 -1.28 15.72 9.60
N VAL A 19 -1.03 15.02 8.49
CA VAL A 19 -0.14 13.86 8.45
C VAL A 19 0.79 13.92 7.24
N ASP A 20 2.09 13.97 7.52
CA ASP A 20 3.10 13.79 6.47
C ASP A 20 3.08 12.34 5.98
N LEU A 21 2.82 12.17 4.69
CA LEU A 21 2.76 10.86 4.04
C LEU A 21 4.17 10.41 3.67
N GLU A 22 4.76 9.58 4.52
CA GLU A 22 6.02 8.94 4.15
C GLU A 22 5.76 7.80 3.15
N ASP A 23 6.33 7.91 1.95
CA ASP A 23 6.42 6.76 1.04
C ASP A 23 7.52 5.80 1.53
N ILE A 24 7.12 4.83 2.34
CA ILE A 24 7.99 3.76 2.83
C ILE A 24 8.58 2.89 1.69
N THR A 25 7.95 2.90 0.51
CA THR A 25 8.34 2.08 -0.66
C THR A 25 9.37 2.77 -1.57
N LYS A 26 9.71 4.03 -1.29
CA LYS A 26 10.49 4.91 -2.20
C LYS A 26 11.86 4.36 -2.59
N ASN A 27 12.51 3.60 -1.70
CA ASN A 27 13.88 3.12 -1.88
C ASN A 27 13.97 1.73 -2.54
N GLN A 28 12.83 1.11 -2.86
CA GLN A 28 12.77 -0.23 -3.42
C GLN A 28 12.09 -0.22 -4.79
N ILE A 29 12.04 -1.38 -5.43
CA ILE A 29 11.08 -1.60 -6.52
C ILE A 29 9.68 -1.55 -5.91
N ASN A 30 8.77 -0.83 -6.55
CA ASN A 30 7.42 -0.60 -6.07
C ASN A 30 6.47 -0.47 -7.25
N THR A 31 5.15 -0.45 -6.98
CA THR A 31 4.12 -0.37 -8.03
C THR A 31 4.32 0.83 -8.96
N ILE A 32 4.70 2.00 -8.43
CA ILE A 32 4.94 3.21 -9.24
C ILE A 32 6.08 2.99 -10.24
N LYS A 33 7.26 2.56 -9.77
CA LYS A 33 8.43 2.36 -10.64
C LYS A 33 8.31 1.16 -11.59
N ALA A 34 7.45 0.21 -11.25
CA ALA A 34 7.33 -1.06 -11.96
C ALA A 34 6.18 -1.10 -12.96
N CYS A 35 5.07 -0.44 -12.65
CA CYS A 35 3.84 -0.46 -13.45
C CYS A 35 3.58 0.86 -14.18
N ILE A 36 4.29 1.95 -13.84
CA ILE A 36 4.12 3.23 -14.54
C ILE A 36 5.36 3.39 -15.43
N PRO A 37 5.19 3.56 -16.75
CA PRO A 37 6.31 3.86 -17.63
C PRO A 37 6.94 5.18 -17.20
N GLU A 38 8.26 5.28 -17.35
CA GLU A 38 8.93 6.55 -17.12
C GLU A 38 8.37 7.58 -18.09
N ALA A 39 7.83 8.69 -17.56
CA ALA A 39 7.30 9.75 -18.40
C ALA A 39 8.41 10.25 -19.33
N SER A 40 8.14 10.32 -20.63
CA SER A 40 9.00 11.06 -21.55
C SER A 40 9.22 12.47 -21.00
N GLU A 41 10.44 12.98 -21.17
CA GLU A 41 10.88 14.32 -20.75
C GLU A 41 9.91 15.45 -21.14
N ASN A 42 8.99 15.18 -22.07
CA ASN A 42 8.02 16.08 -22.66
C ASN A 42 6.83 16.39 -21.74
N GLY A 43 6.70 15.76 -20.56
CA GLY A 43 5.70 16.11 -19.54
C GLY A 43 4.23 15.78 -19.88
N ASN A 44 3.97 15.10 -21.00
CA ASN A 44 2.63 14.66 -21.38
C ASN A 44 2.26 13.34 -20.68
N CYS A 45 1.01 13.20 -20.24
CA CYS A 45 0.48 11.93 -19.76
C CYS A 45 0.50 10.90 -20.90
N GLN A 46 1.45 9.97 -20.86
CA GLN A 46 1.54 8.92 -21.85
C GLN A 46 0.41 7.92 -21.65
N VAL A 47 -0.23 7.54 -22.76
CA VAL A 47 -1.13 6.39 -22.77
C VAL A 47 -0.26 5.16 -22.62
N LEU A 48 -0.57 4.33 -21.62
CA LEU A 48 0.10 3.06 -21.42
C LEU A 48 -0.39 2.08 -22.51
N GLU A 49 0.46 1.81 -23.50
CA GLU A 49 0.20 0.75 -24.48
C GLU A 49 0.55 -0.61 -23.88
N LYS A 50 -0.34 -1.59 -24.06
CA LYS A 50 -0.22 -2.90 -23.43
C LYS A 50 0.95 -3.72 -23.99
N ALA A 51 1.36 -3.45 -25.23
CA ALA A 51 2.48 -4.12 -25.90
C ALA A 51 3.84 -3.85 -25.25
N ASP A 52 4.05 -2.65 -24.70
CA ASP A 52 5.28 -2.25 -24.02
C ASP A 52 5.23 -2.49 -22.50
N PHE A 53 4.13 -3.06 -22.02
CA PHE A 53 3.89 -3.26 -20.59
C PHE A 53 4.54 -4.56 -20.08
N ASP A 54 5.55 -4.42 -19.23
CA ASP A 54 6.14 -5.56 -18.52
C ASP A 54 5.24 -5.95 -17.32
N GLU A 55 4.25 -6.80 -17.61
CA GLU A 55 3.33 -7.35 -16.59
C GLU A 55 4.07 -8.04 -15.45
N THR A 56 5.13 -8.79 -15.75
CA THR A 56 5.90 -9.51 -14.74
C THR A 56 6.60 -8.54 -13.78
N LYS A 57 7.22 -7.48 -14.32
CA LYS A 57 7.84 -6.43 -13.53
C LYS A 57 6.79 -5.70 -12.70
N CYS A 58 5.63 -5.36 -13.28
CA CYS A 58 4.55 -4.71 -12.54
C CYS A 58 4.05 -5.55 -11.36
N LEU A 59 3.70 -6.82 -11.59
CA LEU A 59 3.26 -7.75 -10.53
C LEU A 59 4.31 -7.91 -9.44
N LYS A 60 5.61 -7.93 -9.81
CA LYS A 60 6.71 -7.91 -8.85
C LYS A 60 6.72 -6.62 -8.00
N GLY A 61 6.51 -5.45 -8.60
CA GLY A 61 6.41 -4.19 -7.88
C GLY A 61 5.24 -4.15 -6.89
N ILE A 62 4.08 -4.68 -7.30
CA ILE A 62 2.89 -4.83 -6.42
C ILE A 62 3.22 -5.76 -5.25
N SER A 63 3.86 -6.90 -5.52
CA SER A 63 4.30 -7.86 -4.50
C SER A 63 5.20 -7.21 -3.44
N GLU A 64 6.21 -6.44 -3.87
CA GLU A 64 7.15 -5.82 -2.93
C GLU A 64 6.48 -4.73 -2.08
N ASP A 65 5.55 -3.95 -2.65
CA ASP A 65 4.72 -3.02 -1.87
C ASP A 65 3.95 -3.76 -0.77
N LEU A 66 3.23 -4.83 -1.11
CA LEU A 66 2.44 -5.60 -0.15
C LEU A 66 3.30 -6.21 0.97
N LYS A 67 4.48 -6.75 0.64
CA LYS A 67 5.42 -7.29 1.64
C LYS A 67 5.88 -6.22 2.62
N LEU A 68 6.23 -5.03 2.12
CA LEU A 68 6.72 -3.94 2.94
C LEU A 68 5.62 -3.41 3.88
N TYR A 69 4.43 -3.15 3.35
CA TYR A 69 3.28 -2.74 4.17
C TYR A 69 2.90 -3.81 5.19
N LYS A 70 2.95 -5.10 4.84
CA LYS A 70 2.74 -6.19 5.81
C LYS A 70 3.75 -6.11 6.96
N GLY A 71 5.02 -5.86 6.65
CA GLY A 71 6.09 -5.65 7.63
C GLY A 71 5.76 -4.52 8.60
N GLU A 72 5.35 -3.36 8.08
CA GLU A 72 4.95 -2.21 8.90
C GLU A 72 3.73 -2.52 9.77
N PHE A 73 2.65 -3.09 9.21
CA PHE A 73 1.42 -3.37 9.94
C PHE A 73 1.57 -4.44 11.03
N ARG A 74 2.59 -5.30 10.96
CA ARG A 74 2.92 -6.23 12.03
C ARG A 74 3.32 -5.51 13.31
N SER A 75 4.02 -4.38 13.20
CA SER A 75 4.40 -3.58 14.37
C SER A 75 3.19 -3.01 15.12
N PHE A 76 2.07 -2.81 14.40
CA PHE A 76 0.81 -2.29 14.95
C PHE A 76 -0.19 -3.39 15.36
N SER A 77 0.15 -4.67 15.16
CA SER A 77 -0.72 -5.81 15.49
C SER A 77 -2.14 -5.73 14.89
N ASN A 78 -2.30 -5.10 13.72
CA ASN A 78 -3.60 -4.95 13.08
C ASN A 78 -3.96 -6.19 12.25
N GLN A 79 -4.54 -7.20 12.91
CA GLN A 79 -4.80 -8.50 12.28
C GLN A 79 -5.69 -8.41 11.04
N LYS A 80 -6.71 -7.55 11.06
CA LYS A 80 -7.62 -7.39 9.90
C LYS A 80 -6.88 -6.92 8.65
N ILE A 81 -5.95 -5.98 8.80
CA ILE A 81 -5.14 -5.49 7.67
C ILE A 81 -4.13 -6.54 7.23
N LEU A 82 -3.50 -7.24 8.18
CA LEU A 82 -2.57 -8.32 7.86
C LEU A 82 -3.25 -9.43 7.07
N ASP A 83 -4.44 -9.87 7.49
CA ASP A 83 -5.24 -10.88 6.79
C ASP A 83 -5.65 -10.40 5.38
N ALA A 84 -6.02 -9.12 5.24
CA ALA A 84 -6.37 -8.55 3.94
C ALA A 84 -5.16 -8.47 2.99
N ILE A 85 -3.97 -8.11 3.51
CA ILE A 85 -2.75 -8.13 2.71
C ILE A 85 -2.39 -9.56 2.30
N ASP A 86 -2.55 -10.54 3.20
CA ASP A 86 -2.29 -11.94 2.88
C ASP A 86 -3.23 -12.48 1.80
N GLN A 87 -4.51 -12.11 1.84
CA GLN A 87 -5.45 -12.44 0.78
C GLN A 87 -5.06 -11.81 -0.56
N MET A 88 -4.62 -10.54 -0.57
CA MET A 88 -4.14 -9.88 -1.78
C MET A 88 -2.88 -10.55 -2.33
N MET A 89 -1.90 -10.88 -1.48
CA MET A 89 -0.68 -11.57 -1.90
C MET A 89 -0.98 -12.96 -2.47
N GLN A 90 -1.90 -13.70 -1.85
CA GLN A 90 -2.32 -15.02 -2.30
C GLN A 90 -3.06 -14.94 -3.65
N ALA A 91 -3.94 -13.96 -3.83
CA ALA A 91 -4.68 -13.76 -5.09
C ALA A 91 -3.75 -13.44 -6.27
N LEU A 92 -2.62 -12.79 -6.02
CA LEU A 92 -1.57 -12.51 -7.01
C LEU A 92 -0.64 -13.72 -7.25
N ASN A 93 -0.92 -14.87 -6.64
CA ASN A 93 -0.10 -16.09 -6.68
C ASN A 93 1.35 -15.88 -6.20
N ILE A 94 1.55 -14.93 -5.27
CA ILE A 94 2.85 -14.63 -4.67
C ILE A 94 3.07 -15.61 -3.53
N ASN A 95 4.02 -16.53 -3.68
CA ASN A 95 4.47 -17.39 -2.58
C ASN A 95 5.09 -16.52 -1.47
N SER A 96 4.34 -16.24 -0.41
CA SER A 96 4.87 -15.57 0.76
C SER A 96 5.61 -16.57 1.64
N ALA A 97 6.94 -16.46 1.72
CA ALA A 97 7.65 -17.07 2.84
C ALA A 97 7.13 -16.43 4.14
N SER A 98 6.66 -17.25 5.08
CA SER A 98 6.19 -16.79 6.37
C SER A 98 7.38 -16.21 7.16
N VAL A 99 7.55 -14.89 7.12
CA VAL A 99 8.52 -14.20 7.96
C VAL A 99 8.02 -14.25 9.41
N PRO A 100 8.85 -14.64 10.39
CA PRO A 100 8.46 -14.74 11.80
C PRO A 100 7.81 -13.45 12.31
N GLN A 101 6.74 -13.60 13.07
CA GLN A 101 6.01 -12.51 13.70
C GLN A 101 6.82 -11.99 14.89
N PRO A 102 7.22 -10.70 14.92
CA PRO A 102 7.82 -10.11 16.11
C PRO A 102 6.82 -10.12 17.27
N ALA A 103 7.33 -10.21 18.50
CA ALA A 103 6.50 -10.12 19.70
C ALA A 103 5.70 -8.81 19.69
N SER A 104 4.40 -8.92 19.97
CA SER A 104 3.49 -7.78 20.09
C SER A 104 3.96 -6.87 21.23
N ASN A 105 4.15 -5.58 20.96
CA ASN A 105 4.27 -4.59 22.02
C ASN A 105 2.89 -4.46 22.69
N THR A 106 2.76 -5.02 23.90
CA THR A 106 1.51 -5.07 24.69
C THR A 106 1.18 -3.75 25.41
N GLY A 107 1.93 -2.68 25.14
CA GLY A 107 1.68 -1.35 25.70
C GLY A 107 0.60 -0.57 24.93
N LEU A 108 -0.05 0.38 25.60
CA LEU A 108 -0.89 1.37 24.92
C LEU A 108 -0.02 2.16 23.94
N PRO A 109 -0.38 2.26 22.65
CA PRO A 109 0.40 3.01 21.67
C PRO A 109 0.50 4.48 22.07
N SER A 110 1.71 5.04 21.98
CA SER A 110 1.95 6.46 22.24
C SER A 110 1.20 7.34 21.23
N PHE A 111 1.14 8.65 21.45
CA PHE A 111 0.61 9.56 20.42
C PHE A 111 1.38 9.43 19.09
N ASN A 112 2.71 9.34 19.15
CA ASN A 112 3.55 9.19 17.96
C ASN A 112 3.30 7.85 17.25
N ASP A 113 3.06 6.75 17.97
CA ASP A 113 2.71 5.47 17.35
C ASP A 113 1.36 5.54 16.62
N ARG A 114 0.39 6.26 17.19
CA ARG A 114 -0.93 6.47 16.56
C ARG A 114 -0.82 7.39 15.35
N LEU A 115 0.02 8.42 15.40
CA LEU A 115 0.32 9.28 14.26
C LEU A 115 1.03 8.51 13.13
N ARG A 116 2.00 7.67 13.48
CA ARG A 116 2.68 6.79 12.52
C ARG A 116 1.70 5.82 11.87
N LEU A 117 0.86 5.15 12.66
CA LEU A 117 -0.16 4.24 12.14
C LEU A 117 -1.10 4.98 11.16
N CYS A 118 -1.54 6.19 11.51
CA CYS A 118 -2.35 7.01 10.63
C CYS A 118 -1.64 7.32 9.30
N SER A 119 -0.38 7.77 9.34
CA SER A 119 0.43 8.02 8.12
C SER A 119 0.55 6.78 7.24
N VAL A 120 0.91 5.64 7.82
CA VAL A 120 1.07 4.38 7.08
C VAL A 120 -0.26 3.89 6.51
N LEU A 121 -1.38 4.05 7.24
CA LEU A 121 -2.72 3.72 6.73
C LEU A 121 -3.09 4.56 5.52
N GLN A 122 -2.89 5.88 5.58
CA GLN A 122 -3.21 6.79 4.48
C GLN A 122 -2.34 6.51 3.25
N ALA A 123 -1.03 6.32 3.45
CA ALA A 123 -0.11 5.93 2.38
C ALA A 123 -0.51 4.58 1.76
N PHE A 124 -0.89 3.60 2.58
CA PHE A 124 -1.37 2.30 2.11
C PHE A 124 -2.67 2.39 1.32
N LEU A 125 -3.64 3.21 1.75
CA LEU A 125 -4.88 3.44 1.01
C LEU A 125 -4.60 3.99 -0.40
N ILE A 126 -3.72 4.99 -0.51
CA ILE A 126 -3.30 5.55 -1.81
C ILE A 126 -2.63 4.46 -2.66
N ARG A 127 -1.78 3.63 -2.05
CA ARG A 127 -1.11 2.55 -2.78
C ARG A 127 -2.09 1.48 -3.24
N ALA A 128 -3.04 1.07 -2.40
CA ALA A 128 -4.07 0.09 -2.73
C ALA A 128 -4.96 0.57 -3.89
N MET A 129 -5.33 1.86 -3.92
CA MET A 129 -6.05 2.44 -5.06
C MET A 129 -5.23 2.38 -6.35
N THR A 130 -3.91 2.63 -6.26
CA THR A 130 -2.99 2.53 -7.40
C THR A 130 -2.88 1.09 -7.90
N ILE A 131 -2.70 0.12 -6.99
CA ILE A 131 -2.68 -1.30 -7.30
C ILE A 131 -3.99 -1.71 -7.98
N ASN A 132 -5.14 -1.32 -7.44
CA ASN A 132 -6.44 -1.64 -8.03
C ASN A 132 -6.58 -1.10 -9.47
N ARG A 133 -6.10 0.11 -9.75
CA ARG A 133 -6.07 0.66 -11.11
C ARG A 133 -5.22 -0.20 -12.05
N MET A 134 -4.04 -0.62 -11.61
CA MET A 134 -3.15 -1.46 -12.41
C MET A 134 -3.71 -2.86 -12.64
N MET A 135 -4.34 -3.46 -11.63
CA MET A 135 -5.02 -4.75 -11.79
C MET A 135 -6.17 -4.66 -12.79
N ASN A 136 -6.95 -3.57 -12.76
CA ASN A 136 -8.01 -3.36 -13.74
C ASN A 136 -7.45 -3.14 -15.15
N TYR A 137 -6.32 -2.45 -15.29
CA TYR A 137 -5.64 -2.28 -16.57
C TYR A 137 -5.15 -3.63 -17.14
N LEU A 138 -4.49 -4.45 -16.31
CA LEU A 138 -4.01 -5.78 -16.67
C LEU A 138 -5.15 -6.70 -17.15
N ASN A 139 -6.26 -6.69 -16.41
CA ASN A 139 -7.42 -7.51 -16.71
C ASN A 139 -8.28 -6.99 -17.87
N SER A 140 -8.01 -5.77 -18.37
CA SER A 140 -8.73 -5.25 -19.53
C SER A 140 -8.34 -6.04 -20.80
N PRO A 141 -9.31 -6.41 -21.66
CA PRO A 141 -9.00 -7.08 -22.90
C PRO A 141 -8.07 -6.21 -23.75
N GLU A 142 -7.19 -6.84 -24.53
CA GLU A 142 -6.40 -6.08 -25.51
C GLU A 142 -7.38 -5.39 -26.46
N ASN A 143 -7.26 -4.07 -26.61
CA ASN A 143 -7.97 -3.37 -27.67
C ASN A 143 -7.33 -3.82 -28.98
N SER A 144 -7.91 -4.84 -29.62
CA SER A 144 -7.59 -5.23 -30.98
C SER A 144 -7.83 -4.02 -31.90
N SER A 145 -6.75 -3.35 -32.28
CA SER A 145 -6.72 -2.38 -33.38
C SER A 145 -6.01 -3.01 -34.57
#